data_AF-A0A2V3VGS1-F1
#
_entry.id   AF-A0A2V3VGS1-F1
#
_cell.length_a   1.000
_cell.length_b   1.000
_cell.length_c   1.000
_cell.angle_alpha   90.00
_cell.angle_beta   90.00
_cell.angle_gamma   90.00
#
_symmetry.space_group_name_H-M   'P 1'
#
loop_
_entity.id
_entity.type
_entity.pdbx_description
1 polymer ?
#
loop_
_entity_poly.entity_id
_entity_poly.type
_entity_poly.pdbx_seq_one_letter_code
_entity_poly.pdbx_strand_id
1 'polypeptide(L)'
;MGDVKIGLVDSLFIKRERLESGFNREMFNEDFAILFHSMNRRSGNLFEIVSNDDELMQKLLGNIMTRYEPHSIDETIRELVEEIAQSLIWLGRAYYFLHDDREQKEVHVASFSSGGVVRLFGTHIQWVPKRRERHWDREDEELPREIRILDAAKVMRFDMPISIKRMLSAQNRTLAVLDKHQFGETNFHPQTTHENPNPTNHFDFRVWRDTQERALYRATRSTGWNGRKYDSSKHSDFFDCHRLIRFRRNQLMLRDDILGRLSSELSRVGKGYKAEFSIEISGTDELPSVARLNELEVKLAREEVGFNEIIDYCYKR
;
A
#
# COMPACT_ATOMS: atom_id res chain seq x y z
N MET A 1 17.43 10.88 -4.40
CA MET A 1 16.68 10.05 -5.36
C MET A 1 17.35 10.19 -6.72
N GLY A 2 18.20 9.23 -7.09
CA GLY A 2 19.00 9.28 -8.32
C GLY A 2 18.20 8.92 -9.57
N ASP A 3 18.59 9.51 -10.72
CA ASP A 3 18.05 9.14 -12.03
C ASP A 3 18.53 7.72 -12.39
N VAL A 4 17.62 6.75 -12.37
CA VAL A 4 17.91 5.38 -12.80
C VAL A 4 17.81 5.33 -14.33
N LYS A 5 18.95 5.38 -15.02
CA LYS A 5 19.01 5.08 -16.47
C LYS A 5 18.86 3.57 -16.67
N ILE A 6 17.61 3.08 -16.74
CA ILE A 6 17.31 1.68 -17.03
C ILE A 6 17.70 1.38 -18.48
N GLY A 7 18.83 0.69 -18.69
CA GLY A 7 19.21 0.17 -20.01
C GLY A 7 18.36 -1.03 -20.44
N LEU A 8 18.50 -1.47 -21.70
CA LEU A 8 17.78 -2.64 -22.25
C LEU A 8 17.98 -3.91 -21.41
N VAL A 9 19.19 -4.14 -20.90
CA VAL A 9 19.48 -5.29 -20.03
C VAL A 9 18.76 -5.14 -18.68
N ASP A 10 18.76 -3.93 -18.11
CA ASP A 10 18.11 -3.66 -16.83
C ASP A 10 16.57 -3.82 -16.93
N SER A 11 15.97 -3.52 -18.09
CA SER A 11 14.53 -3.70 -18.32
C SER A 11 14.06 -5.16 -18.37
N LEU A 12 14.96 -6.12 -18.58
CA LEU A 12 14.64 -7.56 -18.55
C LEU A 12 14.49 -8.07 -17.12
N PHE A 13 15.27 -7.50 -16.19
CA PHE A 13 15.32 -7.94 -14.79
C PHE A 13 14.51 -7.04 -13.85
N ILE A 14 14.32 -5.78 -14.23
CA ILE A 14 13.53 -4.80 -13.51
C ILE A 14 12.31 -4.51 -14.38
N LYS A 15 11.15 -5.05 -14.00
CA LYS A 15 9.89 -4.53 -14.53
C LYS A 15 9.90 -3.02 -14.27
N ARG A 16 9.55 -2.21 -15.27
CA ARG A 16 9.22 -0.80 -15.06
C ARG A 16 8.01 -0.73 -14.11
N GLU A 17 8.25 -0.88 -12.82
CA GLU A 17 7.22 -0.93 -11.78
C GLU A 17 6.66 0.47 -11.50
N ARG A 18 7.37 1.51 -11.95
CA ARG A 18 6.82 2.86 -12.19
C ARG A 18 6.32 3.01 -13.63
N LEU A 19 5.44 2.13 -14.09
CA LEU A 19 4.49 2.60 -15.11
C LEU A 19 3.65 3.65 -14.39
N GLU A 20 3.70 4.90 -14.86
CA GLU A 20 2.86 6.01 -14.39
C GLU A 20 1.49 5.46 -13.97
N SER A 21 1.22 5.47 -12.66
CA SER A 21 -0.10 5.09 -12.19
C SER A 21 -1.05 6.09 -12.80
N GLY A 22 -2.00 5.60 -13.59
CA GLY A 22 -3.06 6.46 -14.08
C GLY A 22 -3.83 7.07 -12.90
N PHE A 23 -4.49 8.19 -13.15
CA PHE A 23 -5.10 9.04 -12.12
C PHE A 23 -6.01 8.30 -11.14
N ASN A 24 -6.91 7.43 -11.61
CA ASN A 24 -7.78 6.67 -10.72
C ASN A 24 -7.02 5.64 -9.92
N ARG A 25 -5.99 5.00 -10.51
CA ARG A 25 -5.14 4.04 -9.79
C ARG A 25 -4.34 4.71 -8.68
N GLU A 26 -3.81 5.91 -8.92
CA GLU A 26 -3.06 6.68 -7.93
C GLU A 26 -3.94 7.06 -6.74
N MET A 27 -5.09 7.69 -6.99
CA MET A 27 -6.04 8.03 -5.92
C MET A 27 -6.51 6.80 -5.14
N PHE A 28 -6.78 5.68 -5.83
CA PHE A 28 -7.15 4.44 -5.16
C PHE A 28 -6.03 3.95 -4.24
N ASN A 29 -4.78 3.95 -4.73
CA ASN A 29 -3.63 3.47 -3.97
C ASN A 29 -3.40 4.33 -2.72
N GLU A 30 -3.51 5.65 -2.85
CA GLU A 30 -3.47 6.59 -1.72
C GLU A 30 -4.54 6.25 -0.69
N ASP A 31 -5.80 6.15 -1.11
CA ASP A 31 -6.93 5.91 -0.21
C ASP A 31 -6.81 4.52 0.46
N PHE A 32 -6.43 3.50 -0.30
CA PHE A 32 -6.36 2.12 0.19
C PHE A 32 -5.19 1.89 1.14
N ALA A 33 -4.11 2.69 1.03
CA ALA A 33 -2.96 2.61 1.92
C ALA A 33 -3.21 3.20 3.33
N ILE A 34 -4.31 3.94 3.53
CA ILE A 34 -4.66 4.53 4.83
C ILE A 34 -5.24 3.44 5.75
N LEU A 35 -4.35 2.66 6.36
CA LEU A 35 -4.74 1.56 7.27
C LEU A 35 -5.13 2.08 8.66
N PHE A 36 -4.51 3.16 9.11
CA PHE A 36 -4.80 3.82 10.38
C PHE A 36 -5.35 5.22 10.09
N HIS A 37 -6.56 5.52 10.58
CA HIS A 37 -7.10 6.88 10.58
C HIS A 37 -6.64 7.61 11.84
N SER A 38 -6.64 8.94 11.83
CA SER A 38 -6.20 9.79 12.94
C SER A 38 -6.87 9.36 14.25
N MET A 39 -6.16 8.59 15.05
CA MET A 39 -6.58 8.24 16.39
C MET A 39 -6.10 9.33 17.33
N ASN A 40 -6.97 9.80 18.22
CA ASN A 40 -6.54 10.64 19.32
C ASN A 40 -5.38 9.93 20.04
N ARG A 41 -4.21 10.57 20.12
CA ARG A 41 -3.00 10.10 20.83
C ARG A 41 -3.21 9.91 22.36
N ARG A 42 -4.46 9.80 22.81
CA ARG A 42 -4.86 9.88 24.23
C ARG A 42 -5.39 8.57 24.81
N SER A 43 -5.51 7.47 24.07
CA SER A 43 -5.95 6.19 24.65
C SER A 43 -5.18 4.98 24.13
N GLY A 44 -4.64 4.20 25.08
CA GLY A 44 -4.25 2.80 24.93
C GLY A 44 -3.02 2.49 24.08
N ASN A 45 -2.47 1.29 24.31
CA ASN A 45 -1.59 0.64 23.35
C ASN A 45 -2.46 0.13 22.20
N LEU A 46 -2.13 0.51 20.97
CA LEU A 46 -2.77 0.07 19.72
C LEU A 46 -2.47 -1.39 19.42
N PHE A 47 -1.31 -1.87 19.87
CA PHE A 47 -0.84 -3.21 19.60
C PHE A 47 -0.59 -3.98 20.90
N GLU A 48 -0.94 -5.27 20.87
CA GLU A 48 -0.54 -6.24 21.87
C GLU A 48 0.67 -7.00 21.31
N ILE A 49 1.73 -7.07 22.11
CA ILE A 49 2.98 -7.73 21.73
C ILE A 49 3.25 -8.81 22.77
N VAL A 50 3.28 -10.06 22.33
CA VAL A 50 3.63 -11.21 23.17
C VAL A 50 4.97 -11.75 22.68
N SER A 51 6.01 -11.61 23.51
CA SER A 51 7.36 -12.12 23.23
C SER A 51 7.81 -13.08 24.33
N ASN A 52 8.63 -14.06 23.98
CA ASN A 52 9.34 -14.90 24.95
C ASN A 52 10.77 -14.38 25.26
N ASP A 53 11.14 -13.25 24.67
CA ASP A 53 12.39 -12.54 24.91
C ASP A 53 12.19 -11.05 24.62
N ASP A 54 11.97 -10.27 25.67
CA ASP A 54 11.70 -8.84 25.53
C ASP A 54 12.94 -8.07 25.07
N GLU A 55 14.15 -8.47 25.51
CA GLU A 55 15.39 -7.79 25.11
C GLU A 55 15.63 -7.94 23.60
N LEU A 56 15.48 -9.16 23.06
CA LEU A 56 15.63 -9.39 21.62
C LEU A 56 14.51 -8.72 20.81
N MET A 57 13.28 -8.69 21.33
CA MET A 57 12.17 -7.97 20.70
C MET A 57 12.46 -6.47 20.60
N GLN A 58 12.88 -5.84 21.71
CA GLN A 58 13.26 -4.42 21.74
C GLN A 58 14.40 -4.14 20.77
N LYS A 59 15.37 -5.05 20.67
CA LYS A 59 16.48 -4.91 19.74
C LYS A 59 16.07 -4.93 18.27
N LEU A 60 15.13 -5.82 17.91
CA LEU A 60 14.63 -5.97 16.54
C LEU A 60 13.69 -4.83 16.14
N LEU A 61 12.87 -4.33 17.07
CA LEU A 61 11.91 -3.26 16.80
C LEU A 61 12.49 -1.85 17.00
N GLY A 62 13.31 -1.64 18.04
CA GLY A 62 13.83 -0.31 18.41
C GLY A 62 14.81 0.30 17.42
N ASN A 63 15.40 -0.53 16.55
CA ASN A 63 16.39 -0.12 15.54
C ASN A 63 15.86 -0.21 14.10
N ILE A 64 14.53 -0.26 13.94
CA ILE A 64 13.91 -0.07 12.63
C ILE A 64 14.12 1.39 12.24
N MET A 65 14.91 1.64 11.19
CA MET A 65 15.08 2.99 10.66
C MET A 65 13.77 3.43 9.99
N THR A 66 12.86 4.02 10.75
CA THR A 66 11.72 4.73 10.17
C THR A 66 12.15 6.16 9.79
N ARG A 67 11.32 6.85 8.98
CA ARG A 67 11.68 8.15 8.40
C ARG A 67 11.74 9.31 9.43
N TYR A 68 11.42 9.07 10.70
CA TYR A 68 11.23 10.08 11.73
C TYR A 68 11.87 9.66 13.09
N GLU A 69 11.96 10.59 14.06
CA GLU A 69 12.64 10.51 15.39
C GLU A 69 12.35 9.23 16.23
N PRO A 70 13.05 8.98 17.37
CA PRO A 70 12.79 7.79 18.19
C PRO A 70 11.37 7.78 18.74
N HIS A 71 10.54 6.88 18.21
CA HIS A 71 9.14 6.73 18.58
C HIS A 71 8.92 5.60 19.61
N SER A 72 7.72 5.54 20.20
CA SER A 72 7.29 4.36 20.96
C SER A 72 7.19 3.14 20.03
N ILE A 73 7.30 1.94 20.58
CA ILE A 73 7.20 0.67 19.82
C ILE A 73 5.91 0.59 19.01
N ASP A 74 4.80 1.03 19.60
CA ASP A 74 3.50 1.11 18.93
C ASP A 74 3.56 1.93 17.64
N GLU A 75 4.21 3.08 17.71
CA GLU A 75 4.34 3.99 16.58
C GLU A 75 5.32 3.44 15.55
N THR A 76 6.41 2.78 15.97
CA THR A 76 7.29 2.04 15.06
C THR A 76 6.55 0.94 14.31
N ILE A 77 5.70 0.15 15.00
CA ILE A 77 4.87 -0.88 14.37
C ILE A 77 3.88 -0.23 13.40
N ARG A 78 3.21 0.85 13.80
CA ARG A 78 2.26 1.58 12.95
C ARG A 78 2.93 2.06 11.66
N GLU A 79 4.05 2.75 11.76
CA GLU A 79 4.82 3.25 10.63
C GLU A 79 5.30 2.11 9.74
N LEU A 80 5.85 1.04 10.32
CA LEU A 80 6.29 -0.13 9.56
C LEU A 80 5.14 -0.79 8.79
N VAL A 81 3.97 -0.95 9.42
CA VAL A 81 2.78 -1.51 8.77
C VAL A 81 2.30 -0.61 7.63
N GLU A 82 2.31 0.71 7.81
CA GLU A 82 1.97 1.68 6.75
C GLU A 82 2.96 1.62 5.59
N GLU A 83 4.27 1.56 5.85
CA GLU A 83 5.31 1.43 4.83
C GLU A 83 5.20 0.11 4.05
N ILE A 84 4.96 -1.00 4.75
CA ILE A 84 4.70 -2.30 4.12
C ILE A 84 3.45 -2.21 3.25
N ALA A 85 2.35 -1.66 3.77
CA ALA A 85 1.09 -1.54 3.04
C ALA A 85 1.25 -0.74 1.75
N GLN A 86 1.93 0.41 1.81
CA GLN A 86 2.27 1.20 0.62
C GLN A 86 3.06 0.35 -0.37
N SER A 87 4.15 -0.28 0.07
CA SER A 87 4.99 -1.11 -0.80
C SER A 87 4.21 -2.27 -1.45
N LEU A 88 3.32 -2.91 -0.70
CA LEU A 88 2.42 -3.95 -1.20
C LEU A 88 1.43 -3.41 -2.24
N ILE A 89 0.79 -2.27 -1.99
CA ILE A 89 -0.20 -1.69 -2.90
C ILE A 89 0.44 -1.25 -4.23
N TRP A 90 1.63 -0.65 -4.15
CA TRP A 90 2.35 -0.13 -5.30
C TRP A 90 3.08 -1.21 -6.10
N LEU A 91 3.81 -2.10 -5.42
CA LEU A 91 4.74 -3.06 -6.02
C LEU A 91 4.28 -4.53 -5.88
N GLY A 92 3.28 -4.80 -5.04
CA GLY A 92 2.79 -6.15 -4.72
C GLY A 92 3.65 -6.90 -3.70
N ARG A 93 4.78 -6.32 -3.28
CA ARG A 93 5.81 -6.95 -2.43
C ARG A 93 6.60 -5.90 -1.66
N ALA A 94 7.05 -6.25 -0.46
CA ALA A 94 7.99 -5.45 0.33
C ALA A 94 9.13 -6.34 0.84
N TYR A 95 10.34 -5.79 0.90
CA TYR A 95 11.50 -6.49 1.45
C TYR A 95 12.27 -5.61 2.43
N TYR A 96 12.75 -6.27 3.49
CA TYR A 96 13.56 -5.67 4.52
C TYR A 96 14.77 -6.57 4.78
N PHE A 97 15.90 -5.96 5.14
CA PHE A 97 17.14 -6.67 5.45
C PHE A 97 17.60 -6.33 6.85
N LEU A 98 18.04 -7.35 7.59
CA LEU A 98 18.66 -7.20 8.90
C LEU A 98 20.16 -6.99 8.77
N HIS A 99 20.63 -5.85 9.26
CA HIS A 99 22.04 -5.50 9.36
C HIS A 99 22.52 -5.70 10.80
N ASP A 100 23.52 -6.56 10.99
CA ASP A 100 24.21 -6.68 12.28
C ASP A 100 25.34 -5.66 12.33
N ASP A 101 25.22 -4.66 13.20
CA ASP A 101 26.36 -3.83 13.57
C ASP A 101 27.20 -4.59 14.60
N ARG A 102 28.36 -5.08 14.17
CA ARG A 102 29.30 -5.81 15.03
C ARG A 102 29.98 -4.91 16.05
N GLU A 103 30.06 -3.61 15.80
CA GLU A 103 30.72 -2.64 16.68
C GLU A 103 29.78 -2.19 17.80
N GLN A 104 28.53 -1.86 17.47
CA GLN A 104 27.53 -1.39 18.44
C GLN A 104 26.70 -2.52 19.07
N LYS A 105 26.86 -3.76 18.58
CA LYS A 105 25.97 -4.90 18.88
C LYS A 105 24.50 -4.60 18.58
N GLU A 106 24.21 -3.66 17.69
CA GLU A 106 22.86 -3.29 17.29
C GLU A 106 22.42 -4.09 16.06
N VAL A 107 21.10 -4.23 15.88
CA VAL A 107 20.51 -4.90 14.72
C VAL A 107 19.60 -3.91 14.05
N HIS A 108 19.94 -3.46 12.85
CA HIS A 108 19.13 -2.49 12.11
C HIS A 108 18.28 -3.19 11.06
N VAL A 109 17.02 -2.79 10.97
CA VAL A 109 16.11 -3.25 9.91
C VAL A 109 15.99 -2.13 8.88
N ALA A 110 16.41 -2.41 7.65
CA ALA A 110 16.35 -1.45 6.55
C ALA A 110 15.49 -2.00 5.39
N SER A 111 14.60 -1.17 4.85
CA SER A 111 13.86 -1.50 3.63
C SER A 111 14.79 -1.42 2.42
N PHE A 112 14.53 -2.27 1.42
CA PHE A 112 15.23 -2.19 0.14
C PHE A 112 14.30 -2.42 -1.04
N SER A 113 14.73 -1.95 -2.22
CA SER A 113 13.92 -2.03 -3.44
C SER A 113 13.49 -3.47 -3.77
N SER A 114 12.17 -3.66 -3.89
CA SER A 114 11.57 -4.91 -4.38
C SER A 114 11.90 -5.18 -5.86
N GLY A 115 12.31 -4.16 -6.61
CA GLY A 115 12.68 -4.28 -8.02
C GLY A 115 13.95 -5.10 -8.19
N GLY A 116 13.94 -6.02 -9.17
CA GLY A 116 15.11 -6.85 -9.50
C GLY A 116 15.41 -7.97 -8.52
N VAL A 117 14.54 -8.22 -7.52
CA VAL A 117 14.73 -9.32 -6.56
C VAL A 117 14.11 -10.62 -7.10
N VAL A 118 14.93 -11.65 -7.25
CA VAL A 118 14.53 -13.01 -7.64
C VAL A 118 14.95 -14.03 -6.58
N ARG A 119 14.14 -15.08 -6.40
CA ARG A 119 14.46 -16.19 -5.52
C ARG A 119 14.83 -17.40 -6.36
N LEU A 120 16.06 -17.88 -6.22
CA LEU A 120 16.58 -19.06 -6.92
C LEU A 120 17.18 -20.01 -5.88
N PHE A 121 16.70 -21.26 -5.86
CA PHE A 121 17.15 -22.30 -4.92
C PHE A 121 17.18 -21.89 -3.43
N GLY A 122 16.22 -21.06 -3.01
CA GLY A 122 16.14 -20.57 -1.63
C GLY A 122 16.94 -19.30 -1.35
N THR A 123 17.86 -18.91 -2.24
CA THR A 123 18.67 -17.68 -2.14
C THR A 123 17.95 -16.50 -2.77
N HIS A 124 18.03 -15.33 -2.13
CA HIS A 124 17.53 -14.08 -2.67
C HIS A 124 18.66 -13.38 -3.43
N ILE A 125 18.42 -13.06 -4.70
CA ILE A 125 19.38 -12.36 -5.56
C ILE A 125 18.73 -11.05 -5.98
N GLN A 126 19.38 -9.93 -5.71
CA GLN A 126 18.93 -8.60 -6.12
C GLN A 126 19.80 -8.08 -7.26
N TRP A 127 19.14 -7.78 -8.38
CA TRP A 127 19.73 -7.04 -9.50
C TRP A 127 19.60 -5.54 -9.26
N VAL A 128 20.73 -4.85 -9.07
CA VAL A 128 20.79 -3.41 -8.90
C VAL A 128 21.28 -2.78 -10.21
N PRO A 129 20.46 -1.92 -10.86
CA PRO A 129 20.84 -1.30 -12.12
C PRO A 129 21.91 -0.22 -11.90
N LYS A 130 22.58 0.17 -12.99
CA LYS A 130 23.49 1.32 -12.98
C LYS A 130 22.70 2.54 -12.54
N ARG A 131 23.20 3.27 -11.53
CA ARG A 131 22.51 4.44 -10.97
C ARG A 131 23.49 5.58 -10.75
N ARG A 132 22.99 6.80 -10.91
CA ARG A 132 23.74 8.02 -10.58
C ARG A 132 23.24 8.54 -9.24
N GLU A 133 24.08 8.49 -8.23
CA GLU A 133 23.79 9.04 -6.93
C GLU A 133 24.10 10.53 -6.95
N ARG A 134 23.07 11.34 -6.67
CA ARG A 134 23.22 12.79 -6.69
C ARG A 134 23.70 13.25 -5.32
N HIS A 135 24.83 13.94 -5.29
CA HIS A 135 25.36 14.55 -4.07
C HIS A 135 25.15 16.05 -4.14
N TRP A 136 24.78 16.66 -3.00
CA TRP A 136 24.61 18.12 -2.93
C TRP A 136 25.95 18.83 -2.74
N ASP A 137 26.92 18.14 -2.14
CA ASP A 137 28.22 18.64 -1.71
C ASP A 137 29.38 18.15 -2.58
N ARG A 138 29.13 17.22 -3.52
CA ARG A 138 30.15 16.58 -4.36
C ARG A 138 29.59 16.29 -5.75
N GLU A 139 30.49 15.96 -6.68
CA GLU A 139 30.07 15.46 -7.98
C GLU A 139 29.26 14.17 -7.85
N ASP A 140 28.25 14.03 -8.69
CA ASP A 140 27.40 12.85 -8.71
C ASP A 140 28.22 11.59 -9.01
N GLU A 141 28.03 10.55 -8.20
CA GLU A 141 28.72 9.29 -8.33
C GLU A 141 27.95 8.34 -9.26
N GLU A 142 28.61 7.79 -10.28
CA GLU A 142 28.02 6.72 -11.10
C GLU A 142 28.34 5.36 -10.49
N LEU A 143 27.35 4.76 -9.84
CA LEU A 143 27.46 3.42 -9.29
C LEU A 143 27.23 2.36 -10.39
N PRO A 144 28.12 1.35 -10.50
CA PRO A 144 28.00 0.29 -11.50
C PRO A 144 26.79 -0.61 -11.22
N ARG A 145 26.49 -1.51 -12.17
CA ARG A 145 25.52 -2.58 -11.94
C ARG A 145 26.06 -3.54 -10.89
N GLU A 146 25.22 -3.94 -9.95
CA GLU A 146 25.58 -4.87 -8.89
C GLU A 146 24.59 -6.03 -8.85
N ILE A 147 25.11 -7.23 -8.59
CA ILE A 147 24.31 -8.39 -8.22
C ILE A 147 24.58 -8.66 -6.75
N ARG A 148 23.56 -8.51 -5.90
CA ARG A 148 23.66 -8.74 -4.47
C ARG A 148 23.06 -10.09 -4.13
N ILE A 149 23.85 -10.97 -3.53
CA ILE A 149 23.37 -12.22 -2.96
C ILE A 149 23.00 -11.94 -1.51
N LEU A 150 21.71 -12.04 -1.21
CA LEU A 150 21.15 -11.73 0.09
C LEU A 150 20.97 -13.00 0.92
N ASP A 151 21.42 -12.95 2.17
CA ASP A 151 21.22 -14.01 3.14
C ASP A 151 19.72 -14.17 3.43
N ALA A 152 19.15 -15.33 3.09
CA ALA A 152 17.75 -15.62 3.30
C ALA A 152 17.36 -15.63 4.79
N ALA A 153 18.32 -15.88 5.70
CA ALA A 153 18.09 -15.79 7.14
C ALA A 153 17.84 -14.35 7.61
N LYS A 154 18.32 -13.35 6.87
CA LYS A 154 18.26 -11.91 7.22
C LYS A 154 17.30 -11.09 6.36
N VAL A 155 16.75 -11.67 5.29
CA VAL A 155 15.77 -11.00 4.42
C VAL A 155 14.37 -11.28 4.94
N MET A 156 13.62 -10.26 5.34
CA MET A 156 12.17 -10.37 5.55
C MET A 156 11.41 -10.08 4.25
N ARG A 157 10.36 -10.86 3.99
CA ARG A 157 9.56 -10.73 2.76
C ARG A 157 8.07 -10.66 3.06
N PHE A 158 7.44 -9.65 2.48
CA PHE A 158 6.00 -9.45 2.53
C PHE A 158 5.41 -9.54 1.12
N ASP A 159 4.36 -10.32 0.95
CA ASP A 159 3.64 -10.47 -0.31
C ASP A 159 2.18 -10.07 -0.11
N MET A 160 1.58 -9.42 -1.11
CA MET A 160 0.16 -9.09 -1.10
C MET A 160 -0.70 -10.36 -0.94
N PRO A 161 -1.68 -10.38 0.00
CA PRO A 161 -2.63 -11.49 0.15
C PRO A 161 -3.28 -11.87 -1.18
N ILE A 162 -3.45 -13.17 -1.45
CA ILE A 162 -3.96 -13.65 -2.75
C ILE A 162 -5.37 -13.10 -3.03
N SER A 163 -6.23 -13.02 -2.01
CA SER A 163 -7.58 -12.45 -2.11
C SER A 163 -7.55 -11.00 -2.56
N ILE A 164 -6.79 -10.16 -1.87
CA ILE A 164 -6.62 -8.74 -2.17
C ILE A 164 -5.95 -8.56 -3.53
N LYS A 165 -4.88 -9.31 -3.82
CA LYS A 165 -4.18 -9.29 -5.11
C LYS A 165 -5.12 -9.56 -6.28
N ARG A 166 -6.00 -10.58 -6.17
CA ARG A 166 -6.98 -10.91 -7.22
C ARG A 166 -8.00 -9.79 -7.39
N MET A 167 -8.52 -9.26 -6.28
CA MET A 167 -9.46 -8.14 -6.27
C MET A 167 -8.87 -6.90 -6.96
N LEU A 168 -7.67 -6.48 -6.55
CA LEU A 168 -6.96 -5.34 -7.12
C LEU A 168 -6.61 -5.56 -8.59
N SER A 169 -6.19 -6.77 -8.97
CA SER A 169 -5.88 -7.10 -10.37
C SER A 169 -7.11 -6.94 -11.28
N ALA A 170 -8.30 -7.31 -10.81
CA ALA A 170 -9.54 -7.14 -11.56
C ALA A 170 -9.90 -5.66 -11.73
N GLN A 171 -9.89 -4.89 -10.63
CA GLN A 171 -10.17 -3.46 -10.65
C GLN A 171 -9.17 -2.70 -11.54
N ASN A 172 -7.87 -2.94 -11.36
CA ASN A 172 -6.81 -2.17 -12.01
C ASN A 172 -6.79 -2.34 -13.53
N ARG A 173 -7.33 -3.45 -14.07
CA ARG A 173 -7.54 -3.60 -15.51
C ARG A 173 -8.51 -2.56 -16.04
N THR A 174 -9.62 -2.32 -15.32
CA THR A 174 -10.60 -1.32 -15.73
C THR A 174 -10.09 0.09 -15.45
N LEU A 175 -9.46 0.35 -14.30
CA LEU A 175 -8.89 1.67 -14.01
C LEU A 175 -7.86 2.09 -15.07
N ALA A 176 -6.99 1.17 -15.51
CA ALA A 176 -6.04 1.46 -16.59
C ALA A 176 -6.73 1.88 -17.91
N VAL A 177 -7.90 1.33 -18.22
CA VAL A 177 -8.70 1.76 -19.38
C VAL A 177 -9.31 3.13 -19.15
N LEU A 178 -9.89 3.38 -17.96
CA LEU A 178 -10.46 4.70 -17.62
C LEU A 178 -9.39 5.79 -17.67
N ASP A 179 -8.23 5.55 -17.06
CA ASP A 179 -7.11 6.49 -16.99
C ASP A 179 -6.57 6.83 -18.38
N LYS A 180 -6.45 5.84 -19.26
CA LYS A 180 -6.05 6.04 -20.66
C LYS A 180 -6.99 7.00 -21.40
N HIS A 181 -8.28 6.99 -21.06
CA HIS A 181 -9.31 7.79 -21.71
C HIS A 181 -9.71 9.04 -20.92
N GLN A 182 -9.05 9.31 -19.80
CA GLN A 182 -9.33 10.50 -18.97
C GLN A 182 -8.57 11.74 -19.46
N PHE A 183 -7.31 11.56 -19.86
CA PHE A 183 -6.45 12.64 -20.38
C PHE A 183 -5.87 12.34 -21.77
N GLY A 184 -6.13 11.14 -22.30
CA GLY A 184 -5.81 10.87 -23.69
C GLY A 184 -6.48 11.96 -24.52
N GLU A 185 -5.71 12.59 -25.41
CA GLU A 185 -6.21 13.43 -26.48
C GLU A 185 -7.31 12.64 -27.20
N THR A 186 -8.54 12.74 -26.70
CA THR A 186 -9.68 12.58 -27.55
C THR A 186 -9.49 13.76 -28.48
N ASN A 187 -8.85 13.51 -29.63
CA ASN A 187 -8.53 14.47 -30.69
C ASN A 187 -9.82 15.07 -31.30
N PHE A 188 -10.83 15.31 -30.48
CA PHE A 188 -12.02 16.10 -30.72
C PHE A 188 -11.70 17.57 -30.47
N HIS A 189 -10.61 18.05 -31.06
CA HIS A 189 -10.46 19.47 -31.31
C HIS A 189 -11.18 19.73 -32.63
N PRO A 190 -12.44 20.20 -32.62
CA PRO A 190 -13.02 20.66 -33.86
C PRO A 190 -12.13 21.79 -34.39
N GLN A 191 -11.70 21.71 -35.65
CA GLN A 191 -10.87 22.75 -36.24
C GLN A 191 -11.69 24.05 -36.31
N THR A 192 -11.39 25.01 -35.45
CA THR A 192 -11.92 26.36 -35.53
C THR A 192 -11.35 27.03 -36.76
N THR A 193 -12.17 27.22 -37.80
CA THR A 193 -11.83 28.06 -38.95
C THR A 193 -12.42 29.45 -38.76
N HIS A 194 -11.87 30.45 -39.45
CA HIS A 194 -12.42 31.82 -39.46
C HIS A 194 -13.85 31.87 -40.03
N GLU A 195 -14.25 30.86 -40.80
CA GLU A 195 -15.58 30.75 -41.43
C GLU A 195 -16.64 30.13 -40.50
N ASN A 196 -16.24 29.30 -39.54
CA ASN A 196 -17.15 28.76 -38.52
C ASN A 196 -16.49 28.78 -37.14
N PRO A 197 -16.60 29.90 -36.40
CA PRO A 197 -15.98 30.05 -35.09
C PRO A 197 -16.60 29.14 -34.02
N ASN A 198 -17.80 28.57 -34.27
CA ASN A 198 -18.52 27.69 -33.35
C ASN A 198 -18.92 26.39 -34.06
N PRO A 199 -17.97 25.48 -34.33
CA PRO A 199 -18.28 24.20 -34.98
C PRO A 199 -19.23 23.37 -34.12
N THR A 200 -20.24 22.75 -34.76
CA THR A 200 -21.22 21.91 -34.08
C THR A 200 -20.55 20.63 -33.57
N ASN A 201 -20.52 20.44 -32.25
CA ASN A 201 -20.05 19.20 -31.64
C ASN A 201 -21.25 18.29 -31.32
N HIS A 202 -21.27 17.09 -31.89
CA HIS A 202 -22.32 16.07 -31.64
C HIS A 202 -21.99 15.14 -30.47
N PHE A 203 -20.83 15.32 -29.83
CA PHE A 203 -20.42 14.50 -28.69
C PHE A 203 -21.14 14.94 -27.42
N ASP A 204 -21.89 14.01 -26.81
CA ASP A 204 -22.53 14.25 -25.52
C ASP A 204 -21.58 13.91 -24.37
N PHE A 205 -20.93 14.95 -23.84
CA PHE A 205 -20.05 14.83 -22.67
C PHE A 205 -20.75 14.31 -21.42
N ARG A 206 -22.07 14.48 -21.29
CA ARG A 206 -22.84 13.96 -20.14
C ARG A 206 -22.93 12.44 -20.22
N VAL A 207 -23.28 11.90 -21.39
CA VAL A 207 -23.34 10.45 -21.63
C VAL A 207 -21.96 9.82 -21.47
N TRP A 208 -20.90 10.48 -21.96
CA TRP A 208 -19.52 10.03 -21.77
C TRP A 208 -19.14 9.95 -20.28
N ARG A 209 -19.33 11.05 -19.54
CA ARG A 209 -19.03 11.10 -18.09
C ARG A 209 -19.82 10.04 -17.33
N ASP A 210 -21.11 9.90 -17.61
CA ASP A 210 -21.97 8.92 -16.95
C ASP A 210 -21.52 7.48 -17.24
N THR A 211 -20.99 7.22 -18.44
CA THR A 211 -20.43 5.92 -18.82
C THR A 211 -19.14 5.63 -18.05
N GLN A 212 -18.23 6.61 -17.97
CA GLN A 212 -16.98 6.50 -17.19
C GLN A 212 -17.28 6.26 -15.71
N GLU A 213 -18.25 6.96 -15.14
CA GLU A 213 -18.69 6.79 -13.75
C GLU A 213 -19.26 5.40 -13.48
N ARG A 214 -20.16 4.92 -14.34
CA ARG A 214 -20.73 3.56 -14.21
C ARG A 214 -19.64 2.49 -14.31
N ALA A 215 -18.67 2.68 -15.21
CA ALA A 215 -17.54 1.77 -15.35
C ALA A 215 -16.66 1.76 -14.09
N LEU A 216 -16.36 2.94 -13.52
CA LEU A 216 -15.64 3.07 -12.25
C LEU A 216 -16.37 2.30 -11.13
N TYR A 217 -17.66 2.57 -10.91
CA TYR A 217 -18.42 1.93 -9.83
C TYR A 217 -18.52 0.41 -9.97
N ARG A 218 -18.60 -0.10 -11.19
CA ARG A 218 -18.59 -1.55 -11.47
C ARG A 218 -17.22 -2.15 -11.15
N ALA A 219 -16.14 -1.49 -11.57
CA ALA A 219 -14.77 -1.94 -11.32
C ALA A 219 -14.42 -1.98 -9.84
N THR A 220 -14.92 -1.02 -9.07
CA THR A 220 -14.60 -0.84 -7.65
C THR A 220 -15.64 -1.49 -6.72
N ARG A 221 -16.59 -2.27 -7.26
CA ARG A 221 -17.65 -2.92 -6.46
C ARG A 221 -17.09 -3.88 -5.40
N SER A 222 -16.00 -4.58 -5.72
CA SER A 222 -15.35 -5.53 -4.82
C SER A 222 -14.52 -4.85 -3.75
N THR A 223 -13.79 -3.78 -4.13
CA THR A 223 -12.99 -2.99 -3.19
C THR A 223 -13.86 -2.12 -2.29
N GLY A 224 -15.00 -1.63 -2.78
CA GLY A 224 -15.84 -0.65 -2.09
C GLY A 224 -15.40 0.79 -2.33
N TRP A 225 -14.35 1.05 -3.12
CA TRP A 225 -13.83 2.41 -3.30
C TRP A 225 -14.80 3.32 -4.08
N ASN A 226 -15.15 4.47 -3.53
CA ASN A 226 -16.12 5.40 -4.12
C ASN A 226 -15.49 6.44 -5.08
N GLY A 227 -14.19 6.37 -5.34
CA GLY A 227 -13.56 7.32 -6.26
C GLY A 227 -13.53 8.76 -5.74
N ARG A 228 -13.57 8.94 -4.41
CA ARG A 228 -13.72 10.24 -3.72
C ARG A 228 -14.99 11.04 -4.11
N LYS A 229 -16.03 10.36 -4.61
CA LYS A 229 -17.32 10.97 -4.95
C LYS A 229 -18.32 10.75 -3.82
N TYR A 230 -18.54 11.78 -3.01
CA TYR A 230 -19.46 11.76 -1.86
C TYR A 230 -20.77 12.53 -2.11
N ASP A 231 -20.82 13.38 -3.15
CA ASP A 231 -21.93 14.30 -3.39
C ASP A 231 -22.67 13.97 -4.70
N SER A 232 -23.00 12.70 -4.87
CA SER A 232 -23.66 12.22 -6.09
C SER A 232 -25.14 12.02 -5.84
N SER A 233 -25.98 12.83 -6.47
CA SER A 233 -27.44 12.63 -6.55
C SER A 233 -27.86 11.28 -7.17
N LYS A 234 -26.89 10.48 -7.65
CA LYS A 234 -27.09 9.16 -8.26
C LYS A 234 -27.02 8.01 -7.25
N HIS A 235 -26.69 8.27 -5.99
CA HIS A 235 -26.51 7.24 -4.96
C HIS A 235 -27.30 7.59 -3.70
N SER A 236 -27.71 6.56 -2.97
CA SER A 236 -28.30 6.72 -1.64
C SER A 236 -27.24 6.56 -0.57
N ASP A 237 -27.44 7.20 0.58
CA ASP A 237 -26.55 7.07 1.74
C ASP A 237 -26.36 5.60 2.17
N PHE A 238 -27.40 4.77 1.99
CA PHE A 238 -27.34 3.33 2.22
C PHE A 238 -26.27 2.67 1.33
N PHE A 239 -26.25 3.00 0.03
CA PHE A 239 -25.28 2.46 -0.91
C PHE A 239 -23.86 2.88 -0.55
N ASP A 240 -23.68 4.14 -0.17
CA ASP A 240 -22.37 4.69 0.19
C ASP A 240 -21.84 4.08 1.50
N CYS A 241 -22.70 3.91 2.51
CA CYS A 241 -22.35 3.22 3.75
C CYS A 241 -21.97 1.75 3.51
N HIS A 242 -22.74 1.03 2.69
CA HIS A 242 -22.43 -0.36 2.35
C HIS A 242 -21.07 -0.48 1.64
N ARG A 243 -20.73 0.48 0.77
CA ARG A 243 -19.43 0.52 0.09
C ARG A 243 -18.29 0.92 1.04
N LEU A 244 -18.53 1.87 1.93
CA LEU A 244 -17.57 2.30 2.95
C LEU A 244 -17.19 1.15 3.88
N ILE A 245 -18.17 0.41 4.41
CA ILE A 245 -17.93 -0.79 5.23
C ILE A 245 -17.04 -1.78 4.49
N ARG A 246 -17.34 -2.03 3.22
CA ARG A 246 -16.56 -2.95 2.39
C ARG A 246 -15.12 -2.47 2.17
N PHE A 247 -14.97 -1.18 1.86
CA PHE A 247 -13.66 -0.57 1.67
C PHE A 247 -12.81 -0.66 2.94
N ARG A 248 -13.39 -0.26 4.08
CA ARG A 248 -12.72 -0.35 5.37
C ARG A 248 -12.37 -1.79 5.73
N ARG A 249 -13.28 -2.74 5.51
CA ARG A 249 -13.03 -4.17 5.76
C ARG A 249 -11.82 -4.66 4.98
N ASN A 250 -11.71 -4.33 3.70
CA ASN A 250 -10.58 -4.73 2.88
C ASN A 250 -9.25 -4.12 3.36
N GLN A 251 -9.26 -2.88 3.85
CA GLN A 251 -8.08 -2.27 4.48
C GLN A 251 -7.69 -2.99 5.78
N LEU A 252 -8.66 -3.29 6.65
CA LEU A 252 -8.38 -4.02 7.90
C LEU A 252 -7.86 -5.43 7.65
N MET A 253 -8.41 -6.14 6.66
CA MET A 253 -7.89 -7.44 6.24
C MET A 253 -6.43 -7.36 5.76
N LEU A 254 -6.04 -6.27 5.07
CA LEU A 254 -4.64 -6.05 4.69
C LEU A 254 -3.77 -5.80 5.91
N ARG A 255 -4.21 -4.92 6.83
CA ARG A 255 -3.50 -4.60 8.08
C ARG A 255 -3.25 -5.87 8.90
N ASP A 256 -4.28 -6.68 9.13
CA ASP A 256 -4.21 -7.86 9.97
C ASP A 256 -3.30 -8.94 9.35
N ASP A 257 -3.31 -9.10 8.03
CA ASP A 257 -2.36 -9.98 7.33
C ASP A 257 -0.92 -9.47 7.43
N ILE A 258 -0.70 -8.15 7.32
CA ILE A 258 0.64 -7.55 7.49
C ILE A 258 1.14 -7.80 8.92
N LEU A 259 0.33 -7.60 9.95
CA LEU A 259 0.70 -7.86 11.35
C LEU A 259 1.06 -9.33 11.59
N GLY A 260 0.24 -10.25 11.08
CA GLY A 260 0.52 -11.69 11.18
C GLY A 260 1.80 -12.10 10.44
N ARG A 261 2.07 -11.52 9.26
CA ARG A 261 3.33 -11.72 8.54
C ARG A 261 4.51 -11.10 9.26
N LEU A 262 4.35 -9.92 9.84
CA LEU A 262 5.40 -9.25 10.60
C LEU A 262 5.82 -10.10 11.80
N SER A 263 4.86 -10.62 12.55
CA SER A 263 5.08 -11.59 13.65
C SER A 263 5.86 -12.82 13.18
N SER A 264 5.43 -13.41 12.06
CA SER A 264 6.07 -14.60 11.48
C SER A 264 7.49 -14.34 10.99
N GLU A 265 7.72 -13.22 10.29
CA GLU A 265 9.01 -12.85 9.74
C GLU A 265 9.99 -12.43 10.84
N LEU A 266 9.55 -11.64 11.84
CA LEU A 266 10.37 -11.28 13.00
C LEU A 266 10.75 -12.50 13.83
N SER A 267 9.81 -13.41 14.09
CA SER A 267 10.12 -14.69 14.74
C SER A 267 11.14 -15.47 13.94
N ARG A 268 10.99 -15.56 12.61
CA ARG A 268 11.89 -16.30 11.73
C ARG A 268 13.31 -15.74 11.73
N VAL A 269 13.48 -14.42 11.61
CA VAL A 269 14.81 -13.80 11.62
C VAL A 269 15.42 -13.80 13.03
N GLY A 270 14.59 -13.63 14.06
CA GLY A 270 15.01 -13.68 15.47
C GLY A 270 15.54 -15.06 15.90
N LYS A 271 15.09 -16.13 15.26
CA LYS A 271 15.65 -17.49 15.42
C LYS A 271 17.13 -17.60 15.05
N GLY A 272 17.66 -16.66 14.27
CA GLY A 272 19.09 -16.52 14.01
C GLY A 272 19.90 -16.11 15.24
N TYR A 273 19.28 -15.49 16.23
CA TYR A 273 19.91 -15.06 17.48
C TYR A 273 19.56 -15.98 18.65
N LYS A 274 18.31 -16.46 18.74
CA LYS A 274 17.83 -17.38 19.78
C LYS A 274 16.86 -18.39 19.16
N ALA A 275 17.24 -19.67 19.15
CA ALA A 275 16.53 -20.74 18.42
C ALA A 275 15.02 -20.85 18.73
N GLU A 276 14.64 -20.59 19.97
CA GLU A 276 13.24 -20.65 20.43
C GLU A 276 12.51 -19.31 20.35
N PHE A 277 13.11 -18.25 19.80
CA PHE A 277 12.49 -16.93 19.76
C PHE A 277 11.16 -16.92 19.01
N SER A 278 10.18 -16.27 19.62
CA SER A 278 8.85 -16.04 19.05
C SER A 278 8.31 -14.70 19.51
N ILE A 279 7.71 -13.99 18.56
CA ILE A 279 6.98 -12.74 18.79
C ILE A 279 5.65 -12.80 18.04
N GLU A 280 4.59 -12.39 18.72
CA GLU A 280 3.27 -12.19 18.16
C GLU A 280 2.85 -10.74 18.35
N ILE A 281 2.38 -10.13 17.28
CA ILE A 281 1.90 -8.75 17.23
C ILE A 281 0.48 -8.77 16.68
N SER A 282 -0.47 -8.28 17.49
CA SER A 282 -1.88 -8.16 17.14
C SER A 282 -2.40 -6.76 17.44
N GLY A 283 -3.51 -6.38 16.81
CA GLY A 283 -4.22 -5.16 17.17
C GLY A 283 -5.05 -5.36 18.44
N THR A 284 -5.12 -4.34 19.29
CA THR A 284 -5.98 -4.33 20.49
C THR A 284 -7.41 -3.92 20.15
N ASP A 285 -8.31 -3.95 21.14
CA ASP A 285 -9.69 -3.47 21.03
C ASP A 285 -9.78 -1.96 20.73
N GLU A 286 -8.69 -1.21 20.92
CA GLU A 286 -8.60 0.18 20.50
C GLU A 286 -8.64 0.30 18.98
N LEU A 287 -8.20 -0.72 18.22
CA LEU A 287 -8.21 -0.71 16.76
C LEU A 287 -9.54 -1.24 16.20
N PRO A 288 -9.99 -0.70 15.04
CA PRO A 288 -11.20 -1.21 14.40
C PRO A 288 -10.97 -2.65 13.93
N SER A 289 -12.03 -3.47 13.96
CA SER A 289 -11.98 -4.90 13.67
C SER A 289 -12.93 -5.29 12.54
N VAL A 290 -12.55 -6.33 11.80
CA VAL A 290 -13.38 -6.89 10.72
C VAL A 290 -14.70 -7.45 11.26
N ALA A 291 -14.68 -8.04 12.47
CA ALA A 291 -15.86 -8.58 13.12
C ALA A 291 -16.94 -7.51 13.31
N ARG A 292 -16.55 -6.34 13.85
CA ARG A 292 -17.49 -5.23 14.05
C ARG A 292 -18.02 -4.65 12.74
N LEU A 293 -17.20 -4.60 11.69
CA LEU A 293 -17.67 -4.20 10.36
C LEU A 293 -18.71 -5.17 9.79
N ASN A 294 -18.55 -6.48 10.02
CA ASN A 294 -19.53 -7.48 9.60
C ASN A 294 -20.85 -7.32 10.37
N GLU A 295 -20.80 -7.00 11.66
CA GLU A 295 -22.00 -6.67 12.44
C GLU A 295 -22.71 -5.42 11.89
N LEU A 296 -21.95 -4.36 11.58
CA LEU A 296 -22.49 -3.13 10.99
C LEU A 296 -23.10 -3.40 9.61
N GLU A 297 -22.52 -4.27 8.79
CA GLU A 297 -23.07 -4.67 7.48
C GLU A 297 -24.45 -5.34 7.64
N VAL A 298 -24.58 -6.24 8.62
CA VAL A 298 -25.86 -6.93 8.92
C VAL A 298 -26.89 -5.95 9.47
N LYS A 299 -26.52 -5.08 10.40
CA LYS A 299 -27.42 -4.06 10.96
C LYS A 299 -27.87 -3.06 9.91
N LEU A 300 -26.97 -2.62 9.03
CA LEU A 300 -27.30 -1.71 7.92
C LEU A 300 -28.36 -2.33 7.03
N ALA A 301 -28.20 -3.61 6.66
CA ALA A 301 -29.16 -4.33 5.83
C ALA A 301 -30.55 -4.49 6.48
N ARG A 302 -30.64 -4.39 7.81
CA ARG A 302 -31.89 -4.41 8.59
C ARG A 302 -32.40 -3.01 8.95
N GLU A 303 -31.69 -1.96 8.52
CA GLU A 303 -31.99 -0.56 8.86
C GLU A 303 -31.93 -0.30 10.40
N GLU A 304 -31.12 -1.07 11.12
CA GLU A 304 -30.97 -1.02 12.59
C GLU A 304 -29.83 -0.11 13.06
N VAL A 305 -29.12 0.55 12.14
CA VAL A 305 -27.96 1.40 12.42
C VAL A 305 -28.01 2.68 11.59
N GLY A 306 -27.64 3.80 12.20
CA GLY A 306 -27.57 5.09 11.50
C GLY A 306 -26.34 5.19 10.60
N PHE A 307 -26.45 5.95 9.51
CA PHE A 307 -25.33 6.20 8.59
C PHE A 307 -24.13 6.88 9.30
N ASN A 308 -24.40 7.81 10.23
CA ASN A 308 -23.37 8.47 11.02
C ASN A 308 -22.57 7.47 11.87
N GLU A 309 -23.22 6.48 12.49
CA GLU A 309 -22.52 5.45 13.28
C GLU A 309 -21.51 4.67 12.42
N ILE A 310 -21.88 4.37 11.16
CA ILE A 310 -20.99 3.68 10.22
C ILE A 310 -19.82 4.58 9.81
N ILE A 311 -20.10 5.83 9.48
CA ILE A 311 -19.08 6.82 9.06
C ILE A 311 -18.10 7.05 10.22
N ASP A 312 -18.61 7.28 11.42
CA ASP A 312 -17.81 7.50 12.63
C ASP A 312 -16.97 6.26 12.95
N TYR A 313 -17.52 5.05 12.83
CA TYR A 313 -16.74 3.84 13.03
C TYR A 313 -15.62 3.66 11.99
N CYS A 314 -15.91 3.95 10.71
CA CYS A 314 -14.94 3.75 9.63
C CYS A 314 -13.81 4.78 9.65
N TYR A 315 -14.11 6.04 10.00
CA TYR A 315 -13.15 7.14 9.99
C TYR A 315 -12.64 7.55 11.38
N LYS A 316 -13.25 7.03 12.46
CA LYS A 316 -12.98 7.45 13.85
C LYS A 316 -13.03 8.96 14.04
N ARG A 317 -14.14 9.58 13.61
CA ARG A 317 -14.40 11.01 13.83
C ARG A 317 -14.76 11.31 15.28
#